data_AF-G7KAQ0-F1
#
_entry.id   AF-G7KAQ0-F1
#
_cell.length_a   1.000
_cell.length_b   1.000
_cell.length_c   1.000
_cell.angle_alpha   90.00
_cell.angle_beta   90.00
_cell.angle_gamma   90.00
#
_symmetry.space_group_name_H-M   'P 1'
#
loop_
_entity.id
_entity.type
_entity.pdbx_description
1 polymer ?
#
loop_
_entity_poly.entity_id
_entity_poly.type
_entity_poly.pdbx_seq_one_letter_code
_entity_poly.pdbx_strand_id
1 'polypeptide(L)'
;MAASFRWLLQLHKDVPKAARFYSEGLDFTVNVCTLRWAELQSGPLKLALMHSPIDQSTQKGYSSLLSFTVTDINSTVTKLMALGAELDGPIKYEVHGKVAAMRCIDGHLLGLYEPV
;
A
#
# COMPACT_ATOMS: atom_id res chain seq x y z
N MET A 1 0.02 32.92 3.37
CA MET A 1 0.77 31.66 3.55
C MET A 1 -0.13 30.52 3.08
N ALA A 2 0.33 29.66 2.17
CA ALA A 2 -0.48 28.57 1.62
C ALA A 2 -0.20 27.27 2.38
N ALA A 3 -1.20 26.41 2.53
CA ALA A 3 -1.03 25.09 3.13
C ALA A 3 -0.20 24.19 2.19
N SER A 4 0.75 23.43 2.76
CA SER A 4 1.56 22.45 2.02
C SER A 4 1.19 21.03 2.43
N PHE A 5 1.03 20.13 1.46
CA PHE A 5 0.83 18.71 1.73
C PHE A 5 2.08 18.12 2.40
N ARG A 6 1.90 17.46 3.55
CA ARG A 6 3.00 16.84 4.29
C ARG A 6 3.11 15.36 3.99
N TRP A 7 2.03 14.61 4.24
CA TRP A 7 1.96 13.16 4.11
C TRP A 7 0.54 12.68 3.85
N LEU A 8 0.43 11.52 3.20
CA LEU A 8 -0.76 10.67 3.29
C LEU A 8 -0.61 9.78 4.52
N LEU A 9 -1.64 9.62 5.35
CA LEU A 9 -1.58 8.82 6.57
C LEU A 9 -2.48 7.58 6.46
N GLN A 10 -1.91 6.40 6.71
CA GLN A 10 -2.66 5.15 6.87
C GLN A 10 -2.57 4.63 8.31
N LEU A 11 -3.71 4.14 8.81
CA LEU A 11 -3.79 3.52 10.12
C LEU A 11 -3.53 2.03 10.00
N HIS A 12 -2.59 1.51 10.78
CA HIS A 12 -2.20 0.10 10.76
C HIS A 12 -2.22 -0.49 12.16
N LYS A 13 -2.55 -1.78 12.27
CA LYS A 13 -2.47 -2.50 13.54
C LYS A 13 -1.03 -2.79 13.92
N ASP A 14 -0.23 -3.12 12.92
CA ASP A 14 1.19 -3.42 13.06
C ASP A 14 1.99 -2.55 12.07
N VAL A 15 2.53 -1.44 12.59
CA VAL A 15 3.27 -0.46 11.78
C VAL A 15 4.55 -1.06 11.19
N PRO A 16 5.42 -1.76 11.94
CA PRO A 16 6.59 -2.41 11.36
C PRO A 16 6.25 -3.41 10.25
N LYS A 17 5.20 -4.21 10.42
CA LYS A 17 4.77 -5.17 9.39
C LYS A 17 4.25 -4.48 8.13
N ALA A 18 3.48 -3.41 8.29
CA ALA A 18 3.02 -2.60 7.17
C ALA A 18 4.17 -1.88 6.46
N ALA A 19 5.14 -1.34 7.21
CA ALA A 19 6.34 -0.73 6.63
C ALA A 19 7.12 -1.73 5.78
N ARG A 20 7.31 -2.96 6.29
CA ARG A 20 7.94 -4.06 5.56
C ARG A 20 7.19 -4.43 4.28
N PHE A 21 5.85 -4.47 4.34
CA PHE A 21 5.01 -4.73 3.18
C PHE A 21 5.27 -3.73 2.04
N TYR A 22 5.27 -2.43 2.34
CA TYR A 22 5.54 -1.40 1.34
C TYR A 22 7.00 -1.40 0.86
N SER A 23 7.97 -1.64 1.75
CA SER A 23 9.38 -1.61 1.38
C SER A 23 9.82 -2.82 0.56
N GLU A 24 9.44 -4.04 0.96
CA GLU A 24 9.81 -5.27 0.26
C GLU A 24 8.90 -5.58 -0.93
N GLY A 25 7.65 -5.13 -0.86
CA GLY A 25 6.64 -5.39 -1.89
C GLY A 25 6.63 -4.38 -3.03
N LEU A 26 6.89 -3.10 -2.72
CA LEU A 26 6.76 -1.96 -3.66
C LEU A 26 7.99 -1.03 -3.65
N ASP A 27 9.10 -1.49 -3.08
CA ASP A 27 10.38 -0.79 -3.07
C ASP A 27 10.34 0.62 -2.44
N PHE A 28 9.45 0.85 -1.47
CA PHE A 28 9.46 2.08 -0.69
C PHE A 28 10.71 2.18 0.18
N THR A 29 11.29 3.37 0.25
CA THR A 29 12.34 3.68 1.23
C THR A 29 11.71 3.95 2.58
N VAL A 30 12.18 3.25 3.61
CA VAL A 30 11.78 3.47 5.01
C VAL A 30 12.71 4.53 5.61
N ASN A 31 12.20 5.73 5.84
CA ASN A 31 12.97 6.82 6.45
C ASN A 31 12.99 6.72 7.98
N VAL A 32 11.84 6.34 8.56
CA VAL A 32 11.66 6.15 10.01
C VAL A 32 10.72 4.96 10.19
N CYS A 33 11.02 4.08 11.16
CA CYS A 33 10.10 3.04 11.57
C CYS A 33 10.24 2.76 13.07
N THR A 34 9.11 2.83 13.78
CA THR A 34 8.96 2.53 15.20
C THR A 34 7.73 1.63 15.38
N LEU A 35 7.47 1.20 16.61
CA LEU A 35 6.26 0.41 16.91
C LEU A 35 4.94 1.14 16.60
N ARG A 36 4.94 2.48 16.60
CA ARG A 36 3.70 3.28 16.48
C ARG A 36 3.66 4.23 15.29
N TRP A 37 4.78 4.39 14.59
CA TRP A 37 4.94 5.37 13.52
C TRP A 37 5.96 4.90 12.50
N ALA A 38 5.68 5.09 11.22
CA ALA A 38 6.66 4.98 10.16
C ALA A 38 6.47 6.06 9.10
N GLU A 39 7.57 6.49 8.48
CA GLU A 39 7.58 7.39 7.34
C GLU A 39 8.27 6.68 6.18
N LEU A 40 7.52 6.54 5.09
CA LEU A 40 7.92 5.86 3.88
C LEU A 40 7.91 6.84 2.71
N GLN A 41 8.79 6.59 1.74
CA GLN A 41 8.89 7.41 0.55
C GLN A 41 8.99 6.55 -0.71
N SER A 42 8.24 6.94 -1.74
CA SER A 42 8.38 6.42 -3.10
C SER A 42 8.27 7.59 -4.07
N GLY A 43 9.39 7.95 -4.69
CA GLY A 43 9.50 9.17 -5.50
C GLY A 43 9.06 10.42 -4.70
N PRO A 44 8.08 11.21 -5.20
CA PRO A 44 7.55 12.38 -4.52
C PRO A 44 6.50 12.05 -3.44
N LEU A 45 5.97 10.81 -3.42
CA LEU A 45 4.96 10.41 -2.45
C LEU A 45 5.61 10.15 -1.09
N LYS A 46 5.08 10.79 -0.06
CA LYS A 46 5.41 10.49 1.34
C LYS A 46 4.21 9.88 2.05
N LEU A 47 4.38 8.64 2.48
CA LEU A 47 3.36 7.85 3.17
C LEU A 47 3.75 7.71 4.64
N ALA A 48 2.87 8.13 5.54
CA ALA A 48 3.01 7.92 6.96
C ALA A 48 2.11 6.75 7.40
N LEU A 49 2.61 5.92 8.29
CA LEU A 49 1.87 4.84 8.92
C LEU A 49 1.77 5.15 10.41
N MET A 50 0.57 5.04 10.99
CA MET A 50 0.36 5.24 12.42
C MET A 50 -0.38 4.07 13.03
N HIS A 51 0.07 3.65 14.21
CA HIS A 51 -0.53 2.55 14.93
C HIS A 51 -1.94 2.91 15.40
N SER A 52 -2.92 2.09 15.02
CA SER A 52 -4.28 2.12 15.50
C SER A 52 -4.68 0.74 16.00
N PRO A 53 -5.20 0.61 17.24
CA PRO A 53 -5.65 -0.67 17.77
C PRO A 53 -6.99 -1.13 17.16
N ILE A 54 -7.64 -0.28 16.35
CA ILE A 54 -8.91 -0.58 15.71
C ILE A 54 -8.65 -1.42 14.47
N ASP A 55 -9.20 -2.63 14.44
CA ASP A 55 -9.23 -3.46 13.24
C ASP A 55 -10.08 -2.74 12.18
N GLN A 56 -9.45 -2.26 11.11
CA GLN A 56 -10.18 -1.64 10.00
C GLN A 56 -11.13 -2.63 9.31
N SER A 57 -10.93 -3.94 9.47
CA SER A 57 -11.89 -4.96 9.04
C SER A 57 -13.24 -4.89 9.76
N THR A 58 -13.28 -4.35 10.99
CA THR A 58 -14.51 -4.18 11.78
C THR A 58 -15.23 -2.86 11.49
N GLN A 59 -14.51 -1.87 10.97
CA GLN A 59 -15.08 -0.60 10.54
C GLN A 59 -15.42 -0.70 9.04
N LYS A 60 -16.71 -0.76 8.69
CA LYS A 60 -17.21 -0.60 7.31
C LYS A 60 -16.95 0.80 6.71
N GLY A 61 -15.85 1.46 7.06
CA GLY A 61 -15.62 2.87 6.80
C GLY A 61 -14.17 3.16 6.42
N TYR A 62 -13.99 3.48 5.15
CA TYR A 62 -12.86 4.23 4.59
C TYR A 62 -11.48 3.55 4.68
N SER A 63 -11.28 2.58 3.80
CA SER A 63 -9.94 2.12 3.39
C SER A 63 -9.42 3.06 2.31
N SER A 64 -8.19 3.57 2.47
CA SER A 64 -7.56 4.35 1.41
C SER A 64 -7.24 3.42 0.24
N LEU A 65 -7.58 3.83 -0.98
CA LEU A 65 -7.12 3.17 -2.20
C LEU A 65 -5.90 3.90 -2.73
N LEU A 66 -4.74 3.25 -2.64
CA LEU A 66 -3.49 3.74 -3.23
C LEU A 66 -3.20 2.95 -4.50
N SER A 67 -3.02 3.62 -5.63
CA SER A 67 -2.73 2.97 -6.91
C SER A 67 -1.30 3.23 -7.34
N PHE A 68 -0.57 2.18 -7.70
CA PHE A 68 0.83 2.23 -8.07
C PHE A 68 1.05 1.71 -9.48
N THR A 69 1.91 2.41 -10.22
CA THR A 69 2.43 1.91 -11.50
C THR A 69 3.61 1.00 -11.24
N VAL A 70 3.61 -0.20 -11.81
CA VAL A 70 4.65 -1.22 -11.66
C VAL A 70 5.11 -1.71 -13.03
N THR A 71 6.33 -2.22 -13.10
CA THR A 71 6.92 -2.72 -14.35
C THR A 71 6.53 -4.16 -14.68
N ASP A 72 6.19 -4.95 -13.65
CA ASP A 72 5.72 -6.33 -13.81
C ASP A 72 4.69 -6.66 -12.72
N ILE A 73 3.43 -6.69 -13.11
CA ILE A 73 2.29 -6.93 -12.26
C ILE A 73 2.28 -8.36 -11.71
N ASN A 74 2.77 -9.34 -12.47
CA ASN A 74 2.71 -10.74 -12.05
C ASN A 74 3.71 -11.03 -10.93
N SER A 75 4.95 -10.56 -11.09
CA SER A 75 5.93 -10.68 -10.02
C SER A 75 5.56 -9.83 -8.81
N THR A 76 5.03 -8.62 -9.01
CA THR A 76 4.57 -7.77 -7.90
C THR A 76 3.43 -8.41 -7.12
N VAL A 77 2.37 -8.89 -7.79
CA VAL A 77 1.26 -9.59 -7.12
C VAL A 77 1.78 -10.78 -6.32
N THR A 78 2.68 -11.58 -6.90
CA THR A 78 3.27 -12.74 -6.23
C THR A 78 4.04 -12.33 -4.96
N LYS A 79 4.86 -11.27 -5.03
CA LYS A 79 5.59 -10.73 -3.87
C LYS A 79 4.63 -10.23 -2.78
N LEU A 80 3.61 -9.47 -3.14
CA LEU A 80 2.64 -8.94 -2.18
C LEU A 80 1.82 -10.05 -1.52
N MET A 81 1.46 -11.09 -2.26
CA MET A 81 0.81 -12.28 -1.70
C MET A 81 1.71 -13.02 -0.70
N ALA A 82 3.00 -13.16 -1.01
CA ALA A 82 3.98 -13.74 -0.08
C ALA A 82 4.14 -12.91 1.22
N LEU A 83 3.84 -11.60 1.17
CA LEU A 83 3.83 -10.70 2.32
C LEU A 83 2.49 -10.65 3.06
N GLY A 84 1.51 -11.47 2.65
CA GLY A 84 0.22 -11.64 3.33
C GLY A 84 -0.90 -10.74 2.81
N ALA A 85 -0.75 -10.13 1.63
CA ALA A 85 -1.88 -9.53 0.93
C ALA A 85 -2.69 -10.58 0.16
N GLU A 86 -3.93 -10.26 -0.14
CA GLU A 86 -4.83 -11.07 -0.94
C GLU A 86 -5.13 -10.37 -2.27
N LEU A 87 -5.13 -11.12 -3.37
CA LEU A 87 -5.55 -10.59 -4.66
C LEU A 87 -7.09 -10.49 -4.68
N ASP A 88 -7.62 -9.30 -4.92
CA ASP A 88 -9.06 -9.02 -4.97
C ASP A 88 -9.56 -9.09 -6.42
N GLY A 89 -9.99 -10.29 -6.82
CA GLY A 89 -10.41 -10.61 -8.19
C GLY A 89 -9.25 -10.98 -9.13
N PRO A 90 -9.49 -11.15 -10.44
CA PRO A 90 -8.43 -11.50 -11.39
C PRO A 90 -7.60 -10.28 -11.80
N ILE A 91 -6.36 -10.52 -12.27
CA ILE A 91 -5.61 -9.52 -13.05
C ILE A 91 -6.38 -9.29 -14.37
N LYS A 92 -6.72 -8.02 -14.62
CA LYS A 92 -7.43 -7.60 -15.84
C LYS A 92 -6.43 -7.15 -16.89
N TYR A 93 -6.65 -7.57 -18.13
CA TYR A 93 -5.84 -7.23 -19.29
C TYR A 93 -6.66 -6.29 -20.17
N GLU A 94 -6.40 -4.99 -20.06
CA GLU A 94 -7.14 -3.95 -20.73
C GLU A 94 -6.32 -3.36 -21.89
N VAL A 95 -6.98 -2.65 -22.81
CA VAL A 95 -6.32 -1.99 -23.96
C VAL A 95 -5.25 -0.97 -23.54
N HIS A 96 -5.35 -0.45 -22.32
CA HIS A 96 -4.45 0.55 -21.76
C HIS A 96 -3.44 -0.03 -20.76
N GLY A 97 -3.36 -1.35 -20.60
CA GLY A 97 -2.41 -2.01 -19.68
C GLY A 97 -3.08 -3.02 -18.75
N LYS A 98 -2.29 -3.62 -17.86
CA LYS A 98 -2.78 -4.60 -16.88
C LYS A 98 -3.16 -3.92 -15.57
N VAL A 99 -4.23 -4.38 -14.95
CA VAL A 99 -4.75 -3.82 -13.69
C VAL A 99 -5.01 -4.94 -12.69
N ALA A 100 -4.65 -4.73 -11.43
CA ALA A 100 -4.98 -5.62 -10.32
C ALA A 100 -5.36 -4.83 -9.07
N ALA A 101 -6.17 -5.43 -8.20
CA ALA A 101 -6.49 -4.89 -6.89
C ALA A 101 -6.00 -5.87 -5.83
N MET A 102 -5.34 -5.36 -4.80
CA MET A 102 -4.77 -6.12 -3.69
C MET A 102 -5.39 -5.62 -2.38
N ARG A 103 -5.74 -6.54 -1.49
CA ARG A 103 -6.14 -6.26 -0.12
C ARG A 103 -4.95 -6.50 0.80
N CYS A 104 -4.44 -5.45 1.42
CA CYS A 104 -3.39 -5.54 2.42
C CYS A 104 -3.90 -6.24 3.68
N ILE A 105 -2.96 -6.66 4.54
CA ILE A 105 -3.27 -7.45 5.74
C ILE A 105 -4.23 -6.75 6.73
N ASP A 106 -4.22 -5.42 6.76
CA ASP A 106 -5.08 -4.62 7.64
C ASP A 106 -6.37 -4.15 6.92
N GLY A 107 -6.63 -4.60 5.69
CA GLY A 107 -7.83 -4.24 4.91
C GLY A 107 -7.68 -3.01 4.00
N HIS A 108 -6.50 -2.39 3.95
CA HIS A 108 -6.19 -1.36 2.96
C HIS A 108 -6.28 -1.91 1.53
N LEU A 109 -6.80 -1.11 0.60
CA LEU A 109 -6.87 -1.48 -0.81
C LEU A 109 -5.70 -0.84 -1.57
N LEU A 110 -5.08 -1.65 -2.42
CA LEU A 110 -3.93 -1.26 -3.23
C LEU A 110 -4.18 -1.62 -4.69
N GLY A 111 -4.18 -0.63 -5.55
CA GLY A 111 -4.26 -0.80 -7.00
C GLY A 111 -2.87 -0.98 -7.59
N LEU A 112 -2.75 -1.88 -8.56
CA LEU A 112 -1.57 -2.04 -9.39
C LEU A 112 -1.93 -1.79 -10.85
N TYR A 113 -1.06 -1.08 -11.54
CA TYR A 113 -1.16 -0.80 -12.96
C TYR A 113 0.19 -1.07 -13.65
N GLU A 114 0.19 -1.88 -14.71
CA GLU A 114 1.35 -2.06 -15.59
C GLU A 114 0.99 -1.49 -16.97
N PRO A 115 1.68 -0.42 -17.43
CA PRO A 115 1.46 0.14 -18.76
C PRO A 115 1.93 -0.82 -19.86
N VAL A 116 1.39 -0.65 -21.06
CA VAL A 116 1.74 -1.44 -22.27
C VAL A 116 3.13 -1.08 -22.78
#